data_AF-A0A9N9BJQ8-F1
#
_entry.id   AF-A0A9N9BJQ8-F1
#
_cell.length_a   1.000
_cell.length_b   1.000
_cell.length_c   1.000
_cell.angle_alpha   90.00
_cell.angle_beta   90.00
_cell.angle_gamma   90.00
#
_symmetry.space_group_name_H-M   'P 1'
#
loop_
_entity.id
_entity.type
_entity.pdbx_description
1 polymer ?
#
loop_
_entity_poly.entity_id
_entity_poly.type
_entity_poly.pdbx_seq_one_letter_code
_entity_poly.pdbx_strand_id
1 'polypeptide(L)'
;MPSLRKRRISNGWCKDCETNAFKENFRYWTSENLNLIRYTQLNATGSVDYLEYIDFKQFDLIENTNKSDDFSTIYSAIWMEGPRVADLFGITKDHASNYMFVMKFYENGDLHSYIDETQEMFCWRNIVEMLWSISGAIENYHEKGLIHRNLHRGNILTNKPGLDGLMVNWFEVVQLTFYWQMTKVI
;
A
#
# COMPACT_ATOMS: atom_id res chain seq x y z
N MET A 1 -25.46 -15.75 14.77
CA MET A 1 -25.33 -14.31 14.45
C MET A 1 -23.89 -13.89 14.73
N PRO A 2 -23.14 -13.34 13.77
CA PRO A 2 -21.80 -12.82 14.04
C PRO A 2 -21.89 -11.58 14.92
N SER A 3 -21.03 -11.49 15.94
CA SER A 3 -20.93 -10.32 16.81
C SER A 3 -20.41 -9.10 16.03
N LEU A 4 -20.88 -7.92 16.41
CA LEU A 4 -20.40 -6.63 15.89
C LEU A 4 -18.88 -6.52 16.06
N ARG A 5 -18.12 -6.66 14.97
CA ARG A 5 -16.66 -6.50 14.97
C ARG A 5 -16.32 -5.05 15.35
N LYS A 6 -15.65 -4.86 16.49
CA LYS A 6 -15.10 -3.54 16.86
C LYS A 6 -14.07 -3.15 15.81
N ARG A 7 -14.27 -1.98 15.20
CA ARG A 7 -13.37 -1.40 14.20
C ARG A 7 -12.02 -1.08 14.85
N ARG A 8 -10.89 -1.53 14.26
CA ARG A 8 -9.53 -1.18 14.70
C ARG A 8 -9.24 0.29 14.40
N ILE A 9 -9.71 1.21 15.25
CA ILE A 9 -9.42 2.65 15.13
C ILE A 9 -8.25 2.98 16.06
N SER A 10 -7.18 3.53 15.51
CA SER A 10 -6.09 4.13 16.29
C SER A 10 -6.58 5.42 16.97
N ASN A 11 -6.50 5.47 18.31
CA ASN A 11 -6.81 6.67 19.10
C ASN A 11 -5.61 7.63 19.12
N GLY A 12 -5.21 8.10 17.94
CA GLY A 12 -4.04 8.96 17.75
C GLY A 12 -2.70 8.22 17.82
N TRP A 13 -1.67 8.79 17.21
CA TRP A 13 -0.33 8.22 17.22
C TRP A 13 0.36 8.43 18.57
N CYS A 14 0.87 7.35 19.15
CA CYS A 14 1.74 7.37 20.33
C CYS A 14 2.94 6.47 20.05
N LYS A 15 4.11 7.06 19.78
CA LYS A 15 5.32 6.32 19.39
C LYS A 15 5.68 5.22 20.39
N ASP A 16 5.68 5.53 21.69
CA ASP A 16 6.06 4.56 22.73
C ASP A 16 4.99 3.46 22.91
N CYS A 17 3.70 3.83 22.83
CA CYS A 17 2.58 2.89 22.93
C CYS A 17 2.63 1.85 21.80
N GLU A 18 2.74 2.31 20.55
CA GLU A 18 2.83 1.44 19.36
C GLU A 18 4.13 0.63 19.36
N THR A 19 5.27 1.27 19.69
CA THR A 19 6.57 0.57 19.81
C THR A 19 6.51 -0.59 20.83
N ASN A 20 5.83 -0.40 21.95
CA ASN A 20 5.67 -1.46 22.96
C ASN A 20 4.75 -2.57 22.44
N ALA A 21 3.61 -2.23 21.82
CA ALA A 21 2.69 -3.20 21.22
C ALA A 21 3.34 -4.00 20.07
N PHE A 22 4.21 -3.38 19.25
CA PHE A 22 4.99 -4.08 18.23
C PHE A 22 5.96 -5.10 18.87
N LYS A 23 6.72 -4.68 19.90
CA LYS A 23 7.71 -5.52 20.59
C LYS A 23 7.12 -6.77 21.26
N GLU A 24 5.87 -6.72 21.73
CA GLU A 24 5.18 -7.91 22.26
C GLU A 24 5.02 -9.00 21.18
N ASN A 25 4.71 -8.59 19.96
CA ASN A 25 4.46 -9.50 18.84
C ASN A 25 5.75 -10.05 18.20
N PHE A 26 6.89 -9.36 18.35
CA PHE A 26 8.17 -9.78 17.74
C PHE A 26 8.64 -11.18 18.15
N ARG A 27 8.16 -11.72 19.27
CA ARG A 27 8.55 -13.04 19.80
C ARG A 27 8.01 -14.20 18.96
N TYR A 28 6.92 -13.98 18.22
CA TYR A 28 6.26 -14.99 17.40
C TYR A 28 6.79 -15.05 15.96
N TRP A 29 7.85 -14.29 15.66
CA TRP A 29 8.29 -13.92 14.32
C TRP A 29 9.76 -14.33 14.09
N THR A 30 10.02 -15.25 13.13
CA THR A 30 11.30 -15.98 13.03
C THR A 30 12.03 -15.91 11.67
N SER A 31 11.61 -15.08 10.71
CA SER A 31 12.24 -15.01 9.38
C SER A 31 13.06 -13.74 9.12
N GLU A 32 13.75 -13.71 7.97
CA GLU A 32 14.62 -12.59 7.56
C GLU A 32 13.83 -11.36 7.09
N ASN A 33 12.75 -11.55 6.30
CA ASN A 33 11.84 -10.47 5.88
C ASN A 33 11.15 -9.77 7.07
N LEU A 34 11.04 -10.45 8.21
CA LEU A 34 10.55 -9.85 9.45
C LEU A 34 11.49 -8.79 10.04
N ASN A 35 12.76 -8.75 9.64
CA ASN A 35 13.67 -7.67 10.02
C ASN A 35 13.27 -6.32 9.39
N LEU A 36 12.75 -6.31 8.15
CA LEU A 36 12.24 -5.09 7.51
C LEU A 36 11.00 -4.55 8.25
N ILE A 37 10.05 -5.42 8.57
CA ILE A 37 8.83 -5.06 9.32
C ILE A 37 9.22 -4.48 10.69
N ARG A 38 10.09 -5.17 11.45
CA ARG A 38 10.61 -4.66 12.73
C ARG A 38 11.33 -3.33 12.58
N TYR A 39 12.16 -3.17 11.55
CA TYR A 39 12.91 -1.93 11.31
C TYR A 39 11.97 -0.74 11.07
N THR A 40 10.96 -0.89 10.20
CA THR A 40 10.00 0.20 9.94
C THR A 40 9.17 0.53 11.19
N GLN A 41 8.67 -0.49 11.90
CA GLN A 41 7.89 -0.34 13.13
C GLN A 41 8.66 0.33 14.29
N LEU A 42 9.96 0.05 14.44
CA LEU A 42 10.79 0.66 15.49
C LEU A 42 11.24 2.09 15.16
N ASN A 43 11.38 2.44 13.87
CA ASN A 43 11.81 3.76 13.43
C ASN A 43 10.66 4.72 13.11
N ALA A 44 9.42 4.24 13.09
CA ALA A 44 8.22 5.01 12.78
C ALA A 44 8.15 6.35 13.54
N THR A 45 7.88 7.42 12.79
CA THR A 45 7.69 8.78 13.32
C THR A 45 6.20 9.14 13.45
N GLY A 46 5.35 8.58 12.59
CA GLY A 46 3.90 8.73 12.57
C GLY A 46 3.17 7.43 12.21
N SER A 47 1.84 7.47 12.26
CA SER A 47 0.94 6.32 12.11
C SER A 47 0.88 5.70 10.70
N VAL A 48 1.64 6.22 9.74
CA VAL A 48 1.76 5.73 8.36
C VAL A 48 3.21 5.37 7.98
N ASP A 49 4.17 5.51 8.91
CA ASP A 49 5.61 5.31 8.64
C ASP A 49 6.09 3.85 8.88
N TYR A 50 5.18 2.88 8.99
CA TYR A 50 5.52 1.47 9.26
C TYR A 50 4.72 0.48 8.42
N LEU A 51 5.28 -0.71 8.22
CA LEU A 51 4.57 -1.83 7.58
C LEU A 51 3.82 -2.65 8.62
N GLU A 52 2.54 -2.97 8.39
CA GLU A 52 1.80 -3.92 9.21
C GLU A 52 2.06 -5.37 8.78
N TYR A 53 2.38 -6.27 9.72
CA TYR A 53 2.30 -7.71 9.42
C TYR A 53 0.85 -8.16 9.49
N ILE A 54 0.35 -8.78 8.43
CA ILE A 54 -1.03 -9.23 8.30
C ILE A 54 -1.04 -10.76 8.22
N ASP A 55 -1.86 -11.43 9.03
CA ASP A 55 -2.08 -12.88 8.89
C ASP A 55 -2.85 -13.13 7.58
N PHE A 56 -2.32 -14.00 6.72
CA PHE A 56 -2.92 -14.35 5.44
C PHE A 56 -4.37 -14.83 5.55
N LYS A 57 -4.77 -15.40 6.70
CA LYS A 57 -6.15 -15.80 6.99
C LYS A 57 -7.15 -14.64 7.11
N GLN A 58 -6.68 -13.38 7.12
CA GLN A 58 -7.53 -12.20 7.11
C GLN A 58 -7.97 -11.80 5.68
N PHE A 59 -7.45 -12.46 4.64
CA PHE A 59 -7.84 -12.24 3.25
C PHE A 59 -8.90 -13.26 2.81
N ASP A 60 -9.91 -12.76 2.10
CA ASP A 60 -10.97 -13.54 1.46
C ASP A 60 -11.11 -13.11 -0.02
N LEU A 61 -11.79 -13.93 -0.84
CA LEU A 61 -11.95 -13.73 -2.30
C LEU A 61 -10.62 -13.42 -3.01
N ILE A 62 -9.64 -14.32 -2.85
CA ILE A 62 -8.31 -14.17 -3.47
C ILE A 62 -8.37 -14.55 -4.95
N GLU A 63 -8.16 -13.58 -5.82
CA GLU A 63 -8.22 -13.71 -7.29
C GLU A 63 -6.91 -13.31 -7.96
N ASN A 64 -6.54 -13.95 -9.06
CA ASN A 64 -5.44 -13.49 -9.92
C ASN A 64 -5.99 -12.50 -10.95
N THR A 65 -5.40 -11.31 -11.05
CA THR A 65 -5.87 -10.26 -11.99
C THR A 65 -5.37 -10.45 -13.42
N ASN A 66 -4.53 -11.47 -13.67
CA ASN A 66 -3.79 -11.74 -14.89
C ASN A 66 -2.81 -10.63 -15.32
N LYS A 67 -2.54 -9.67 -14.42
CA LYS A 67 -1.43 -8.72 -14.54
C LYS A 67 -0.18 -9.34 -13.87
N SER A 68 0.95 -9.26 -14.55
CA SER A 68 2.25 -9.73 -14.06
C SER A 68 3.38 -9.05 -14.84
N ASP A 69 4.55 -8.91 -14.23
CA ASP A 69 5.80 -8.53 -14.89
C ASP A 69 6.83 -9.69 -14.83
N ASP A 70 8.07 -9.42 -15.22
CA ASP A 70 9.16 -10.40 -15.22
C ASP A 70 9.51 -10.96 -13.82
N PHE A 71 9.00 -10.35 -12.75
CA PHE A 71 9.41 -10.63 -11.37
C PHE A 71 8.25 -10.95 -10.41
N SER A 72 7.00 -10.65 -10.80
CA SER A 72 5.87 -10.67 -9.86
C SER A 72 4.48 -10.75 -10.52
N THR A 73 3.50 -11.28 -9.76
CA THR A 73 2.10 -11.48 -10.20
C THR A 73 1.13 -10.70 -9.31
N ILE A 74 0.13 -10.05 -9.91
CA ILE A 74 -0.86 -9.24 -9.18
C ILE A 74 -2.06 -10.08 -8.73
N TYR A 75 -2.25 -10.16 -7.41
CA TYR A 75 -3.43 -10.76 -6.78
C TYR A 75 -4.37 -9.69 -6.20
N SER A 76 -5.63 -10.08 -6.08
CA SER A 76 -6.80 -9.30 -5.68
C SER A 76 -7.42 -9.97 -4.45
N ALA A 77 -7.77 -9.24 -3.37
CA ALA A 77 -8.30 -9.85 -2.15
C ALA A 77 -8.99 -8.86 -1.17
N ILE A 78 -10.05 -9.30 -0.49
CA ILE A 78 -10.73 -8.55 0.58
C ILE A 78 -10.01 -8.74 1.92
N TRP A 79 -9.51 -7.66 2.52
CA TRP A 79 -9.00 -7.68 3.90
C TRP A 79 -10.14 -7.53 4.92
N MET A 80 -10.47 -8.63 5.61
CA MET A 80 -11.66 -8.75 6.47
C MET A 80 -11.58 -8.02 7.83
N GLU A 81 -10.40 -7.60 8.28
CA GLU A 81 -10.24 -6.71 9.44
C GLU A 81 -9.97 -5.25 9.03
N GLY A 82 -9.42 -5.05 7.83
CA GLY A 82 -9.00 -3.74 7.32
C GLY A 82 -7.76 -3.17 8.02
N PRO A 83 -7.14 -2.13 7.44
CA PRO A 83 -5.97 -1.48 8.02
C PRO A 83 -6.35 -0.66 9.26
N ARG A 84 -5.39 -0.53 10.20
CA ARG A 84 -5.51 0.34 11.38
C ARG A 84 -5.59 1.83 11.03
N VAL A 85 -5.05 2.21 9.87
CA VAL A 85 -4.92 3.59 9.37
C VAL A 85 -5.20 3.60 7.87
N ALA A 86 -5.85 4.64 7.34
CA ALA A 86 -6.05 4.78 5.90
C ALA A 86 -4.69 4.81 5.18
N ASP A 87 -4.63 4.19 4.00
CA ASP A 87 -3.45 4.15 3.13
C ASP A 87 -2.17 3.51 3.73
N LEU A 88 -2.32 2.70 4.80
CA LEU A 88 -1.23 1.91 5.39
C LEU A 88 -0.87 0.68 4.55
N PHE A 89 0.43 0.43 4.37
CA PHE A 89 0.95 -0.75 3.67
C PHE A 89 1.27 -1.89 4.64
N GLY A 90 1.16 -3.12 4.16
CA GLY A 90 1.46 -4.31 4.96
C GLY A 90 2.29 -5.35 4.22
N ILE A 91 2.68 -6.38 4.95
CA ILE A 91 3.25 -7.62 4.41
C ILE A 91 2.48 -8.79 5.00
N THR A 92 2.12 -9.74 4.14
CA THR A 92 1.54 -11.03 4.50
C THR A 92 2.43 -12.17 4.01
N LYS A 93 2.18 -13.38 4.51
CA LYS A 93 2.90 -14.60 4.13
C LYS A 93 1.92 -15.74 3.92
N ASP A 94 1.89 -16.30 2.71
CA ASP A 94 0.96 -17.36 2.34
C ASP A 94 1.35 -18.73 2.95
N HIS A 95 0.52 -19.74 2.67
CA HIS A 95 0.76 -21.12 3.13
C HIS A 95 1.94 -21.82 2.44
N ALA A 96 2.35 -21.37 1.24
CA ALA A 96 3.52 -21.85 0.51
C ALA A 96 4.83 -21.14 0.94
N SER A 97 4.73 -20.23 1.91
CA SER A 97 5.82 -19.36 2.41
C SER A 97 6.30 -18.25 1.48
N ASN A 98 5.51 -17.89 0.46
CA ASN A 98 5.70 -16.68 -0.31
C ASN A 98 5.34 -15.46 0.54
N TYR A 99 6.08 -14.36 0.38
CA TYR A 99 5.74 -13.08 0.98
C TYR A 99 5.05 -12.21 -0.05
N MET A 100 4.04 -11.46 0.38
CA MET A 100 3.29 -10.54 -0.46
C MET A 100 3.20 -9.21 0.26
N PHE A 101 3.44 -8.11 -0.44
CA PHE A 101 3.09 -6.79 0.08
C PHE A 101 1.60 -6.54 -0.13
N VAL A 102 1.02 -5.73 0.76
CA VAL A 102 -0.42 -5.45 0.83
C VAL A 102 -0.61 -3.94 0.75
N MET A 103 -1.48 -3.52 -0.16
CA MET A 103 -1.66 -2.12 -0.55
C MET A 103 -3.11 -1.86 -0.94
N LYS A 104 -3.50 -0.58 -0.97
CA LYS A 104 -4.67 -0.06 -1.70
C LYS A 104 -4.57 -0.36 -3.21
N PHE A 105 -5.56 -0.05 -4.04
CA PHE A 105 -5.46 -0.03 -5.51
C PHE A 105 -6.18 1.13 -6.10
N TYR A 106 -5.95 1.14 -7.39
CA TYR A 106 -5.98 2.15 -8.38
C TYR A 106 -6.59 1.35 -9.53
N GLU A 107 -7.92 1.33 -9.62
CA GLU A 107 -8.72 0.49 -10.56
C GLU A 107 -8.15 0.48 -11.98
N ASN A 108 -7.56 1.61 -12.38
CA ASN A 108 -6.99 1.82 -13.69
C ASN A 108 -5.51 1.37 -13.81
N GLY A 109 -4.96 0.73 -12.79
CA GLY A 109 -3.56 0.34 -12.70
C GLY A 109 -2.62 1.55 -12.63
N ASP A 110 -1.54 1.46 -13.41
CA ASP A 110 -0.57 2.53 -13.57
C ASP A 110 -1.03 3.59 -14.59
N LEU A 111 -0.39 4.75 -14.53
CA LEU A 111 -0.73 5.91 -15.33
C LEU A 111 -0.38 5.70 -16.82
N HIS A 112 0.51 4.76 -17.17
CA HIS A 112 0.72 4.42 -18.59
C HIS A 112 -0.49 3.70 -19.16
N SER A 113 -0.92 2.60 -18.53
CA SER A 113 -2.10 1.85 -18.95
C SER A 113 -3.34 2.73 -18.96
N TYR A 114 -3.56 3.54 -17.92
CA TYR A 114 -4.74 4.40 -17.86
C TYR A 114 -4.82 5.45 -18.99
N ILE A 115 -3.70 6.07 -19.35
CA ILE A 115 -3.63 7.03 -20.46
C ILE A 115 -3.91 6.34 -21.80
N ASP A 116 -3.36 5.15 -22.01
CA ASP A 116 -3.49 4.41 -23.27
C ASP A 116 -4.90 3.80 -23.44
N GLU A 117 -5.52 3.31 -22.35
CA GLU A 117 -6.82 2.62 -22.37
C GLU A 117 -8.01 3.57 -22.52
N THR A 118 -7.98 4.76 -21.90
CA THR A 118 -9.19 5.60 -21.81
C THR A 118 -9.57 6.33 -23.09
N GLN A 119 -8.59 6.69 -23.94
CA GLN A 119 -8.76 7.70 -25.00
C GLN A 119 -9.33 9.05 -24.52
N GLU A 120 -9.42 9.29 -23.21
CA GLU A 120 -9.99 10.52 -22.66
C GLU A 120 -8.98 11.66 -22.79
N MET A 121 -9.40 12.74 -23.44
CA MET A 121 -8.59 13.95 -23.54
C MET A 121 -8.60 14.67 -22.18
N PHE A 122 -7.56 14.45 -21.38
CA PHE A 122 -7.32 15.19 -20.15
C PHE A 122 -7.41 16.69 -20.39
N CYS A 123 -8.28 17.39 -19.65
CA CYS A 123 -8.25 18.85 -19.70
C CYS A 123 -7.02 19.34 -18.91
N TRP A 124 -6.53 20.54 -19.24
CA TRP A 124 -5.34 21.13 -18.58
C TRP A 124 -5.40 21.10 -17.05
N ARG A 125 -6.60 21.24 -16.48
CA ARG A 125 -6.82 21.13 -15.03
C ARG A 125 -6.45 19.76 -14.48
N ASN A 126 -6.83 18.66 -15.13
CA ASN A 126 -6.47 17.31 -14.68
C ASN A 126 -4.94 17.13 -14.69
N ILE A 127 -4.26 17.61 -15.74
CA ILE A 127 -2.80 17.55 -15.86
C ILE A 127 -2.13 18.31 -14.71
N VAL A 128 -2.61 19.53 -14.39
CA VAL A 128 -2.09 20.33 -13.28
C VAL A 128 -2.35 19.67 -11.92
N GLU A 129 -3.54 19.13 -11.68
CA GLU A 129 -3.88 18.41 -10.45
C GLU A 129 -2.99 17.16 -10.27
N MET A 130 -2.73 16.41 -11.35
CA MET A 130 -1.81 15.26 -11.31
C MET A 130 -0.37 15.67 -11.00
N LEU A 131 0.15 16.70 -11.67
CA LEU A 131 1.51 17.20 -11.45
C LEU A 131 1.69 17.74 -10.02
N TRP A 132 0.67 18.41 -9.47
CA TRP A 132 0.66 18.86 -8.08
C TRP A 132 0.78 17.68 -7.10
N SER A 133 -0.04 16.64 -7.26
CA SER A 133 0.01 15.44 -6.41
C SER A 133 1.37 14.74 -6.47
N ILE A 134 1.92 14.58 -7.67
CA ILE A 134 3.24 13.96 -7.87
C ILE A 134 4.34 14.80 -7.20
N SER A 135 4.30 16.13 -7.38
CA SER A 135 5.26 17.05 -6.74
C SER A 135 5.21 16.96 -5.22
N GLY A 136 4.00 16.98 -4.63
CA GLY A 136 3.82 16.87 -3.18
C GLY A 136 4.30 15.52 -2.62
N ALA A 137 4.06 14.42 -3.33
CA ALA A 137 4.58 13.11 -2.93
C ALA A 137 6.12 13.06 -2.94
N ILE A 138 6.75 13.63 -3.98
CA ILE A 138 8.21 13.73 -4.09
C ILE A 138 8.81 14.63 -2.98
N GLU A 139 8.17 15.76 -2.70
CA GLU A 139 8.57 16.68 -1.62
C GLU A 139 8.57 15.97 -0.26
N ASN A 140 7.50 15.25 0.07
CA ASN A 140 7.42 14.42 1.29
C ASN A 140 8.52 13.35 1.37
N TYR A 141 8.94 12.76 0.24
CA TYR A 141 10.08 11.84 0.23
C TYR A 141 11.41 12.58 0.46
N HIS A 142 11.63 13.71 -0.20
CA HIS A 142 12.84 14.52 -0.05
C HIS A 142 13.02 15.06 1.39
N GLU A 143 11.94 15.49 2.05
CA GLU A 143 11.96 15.88 3.47
C GLU A 143 12.43 14.74 4.39
N LYS A 144 12.11 13.49 4.04
CA LYS A 144 12.58 12.27 4.75
C LYS A 144 13.98 11.82 4.32
N GLY A 145 14.67 12.58 3.45
CA GLY A 145 15.98 12.22 2.89
C GLY A 145 15.92 11.09 1.84
N LEU A 146 14.72 10.79 1.32
CA LEU A 146 14.45 9.66 0.42
C LEU A 146 14.36 10.16 -1.04
N ILE A 147 15.01 9.45 -1.97
CA ILE A 147 15.00 9.76 -3.41
C ILE A 147 14.42 8.56 -4.15
N HIS A 148 13.41 8.80 -5.00
CA HIS A 148 12.70 7.74 -5.75
C HIS A 148 13.54 7.05 -6.84
N ARG A 149 14.44 7.78 -7.50
CA ARG A 149 15.40 7.30 -8.52
C ARG A 149 14.84 6.80 -9.87
N ASN A 150 13.61 6.28 -9.93
CA ASN A 150 12.98 5.83 -11.18
C ASN A 150 11.50 6.25 -11.26
N LEU A 151 11.26 7.55 -11.20
CA LEU A 151 9.90 8.09 -11.35
C LEU A 151 9.53 8.14 -12.84
N HIS A 152 8.58 7.30 -13.25
CA HIS A 152 7.95 7.33 -14.58
C HIS A 152 6.46 6.97 -14.47
N ARG A 153 5.71 7.15 -15.56
CA ARG A 153 4.25 6.89 -15.62
C ARG A 153 3.83 5.45 -15.26
N GLY A 154 4.72 4.46 -15.39
CA GLY A 154 4.47 3.08 -14.94
C GLY A 154 4.60 2.88 -13.42
N ASN A 155 5.31 3.80 -12.74
CA ASN A 155 5.48 3.83 -11.28
C ASN A 155 4.54 4.84 -10.60
N ILE A 156 3.52 5.34 -11.31
CA ILE A 156 2.46 6.22 -10.78
C ILE A 156 1.14 5.49 -11.00
N LEU A 157 0.31 5.38 -9.97
CA LEU A 157 -0.91 4.58 -9.99
C LEU A 157 -2.14 5.45 -9.76
N THR A 158 -3.27 5.09 -10.37
CA THR A 158 -4.47 5.93 -10.49
C THR A 158 -5.80 5.18 -10.26
N ASN A 159 -6.63 5.67 -9.34
CA ASN A 159 -8.07 5.32 -9.27
C ASN A 159 -8.88 6.17 -10.24
N LYS A 160 -8.53 7.47 -10.34
CA LYS A 160 -9.12 8.51 -11.21
C LYS A 160 -8.14 9.70 -11.30
N PRO A 161 -8.20 10.52 -12.36
CA PRO A 161 -7.45 11.77 -12.45
C PRO A 161 -7.98 12.80 -11.44
N GLY A 162 -7.13 13.23 -10.52
CA GLY A 162 -7.43 14.20 -9.47
C GLY A 162 -6.54 13.99 -8.23
N LEU A 163 -6.64 14.91 -7.27
CA LEU A 163 -5.76 14.94 -6.08
C LEU A 163 -5.80 13.65 -5.26
N ASP A 164 -6.99 13.13 -4.97
CA ASP A 164 -7.21 11.96 -4.08
C ASP A 164 -6.98 10.61 -4.76
N GLY A 165 -6.73 10.61 -6.08
CA GLY A 165 -6.74 9.41 -6.91
C GLY A 165 -5.37 8.83 -7.25
N LEU A 166 -4.27 9.47 -6.85
CA LEU A 166 -2.91 9.13 -7.26
C LEU A 166 -2.02 8.59 -6.14
N MET A 167 -1.12 7.68 -6.49
CA MET A 167 0.01 7.29 -5.67
C MET A 167 1.30 7.14 -6.49
N VAL A 168 2.41 7.61 -5.92
CA VAL A 168 3.76 7.38 -6.43
C VAL A 168 4.34 6.12 -5.77
N ASN A 169 4.63 5.09 -6.57
CA ASN A 169 5.13 3.80 -6.11
C ASN A 169 6.65 3.82 -5.85
N TRP A 170 7.06 3.77 -4.58
CA TRP A 170 8.45 3.97 -4.16
C TRP A 170 9.28 2.66 -4.05
N PHE A 171 8.67 1.48 -4.23
CA PHE A 171 9.29 0.18 -3.94
C PHE A 171 10.21 -0.34 -5.05
N GLU A 172 11.42 0.22 -5.14
CA GLU A 172 12.42 -0.16 -6.17
C GLU A 172 13.60 -1.00 -5.65
N VAL A 173 13.71 -1.24 -4.33
CA VAL A 173 14.90 -1.91 -3.73
C VAL A 173 14.59 -3.33 -3.19
N VAL A 174 13.32 -3.73 -3.17
CA VAL A 174 12.89 -5.14 -3.14
C VAL A 174 11.66 -5.25 -4.03
N GLN A 175 11.79 -5.88 -5.21
CA GLN A 175 10.65 -6.10 -6.12
C GLN A 175 9.66 -7.10 -5.53
N LEU A 176 8.67 -6.60 -4.80
CA LEU A 176 7.44 -7.28 -4.44
C LEU A 176 6.39 -6.22 -4.08
N THR A 177 5.57 -5.71 -5.01
CA THR A 177 4.43 -4.86 -4.62
C THR A 177 3.39 -4.77 -5.72
N PHE A 178 2.17 -5.23 -5.43
CA PHE A 178 0.99 -4.89 -6.21
C PHE A 178 -0.26 -4.74 -5.34
N TYR A 179 -1.28 -4.11 -5.92
CA TYR A 179 -2.22 -3.21 -5.26
C TYR A 179 -3.67 -3.84 -5.12
N TRP A 180 -4.50 -3.56 -4.08
CA TRP A 180 -5.98 -3.86 -4.10
C TRP A 180 -7.06 -2.85 -3.54
N GLN A 181 -8.27 -2.77 -4.15
CA GLN A 181 -9.30 -1.71 -4.00
C GLN A 181 -10.73 -2.25 -3.77
N MET A 182 -11.50 -1.54 -2.93
CA MET A 182 -12.94 -1.75 -2.77
C MET A 182 -13.79 -1.00 -3.81
N THR A 183 -14.91 -1.60 -4.21
CA THR A 183 -16.14 -0.86 -4.53
C THR A 183 -17.29 -1.20 -3.59
N LYS A 184 -18.29 -0.32 -3.55
CA LYS A 184 -19.26 -0.12 -2.46
C LYS A 184 -20.38 -1.16 -2.38
N VAL A 185 -20.89 -1.30 -1.16
CA VAL A 185 -22.25 -1.76 -0.85
C VAL A 185 -23.29 -0.93 -1.60
N ILE A 186 -24.17 -1.63 -2.33
CA ILE A 186 -25.63 -1.43 -2.30
C ILE A 186 -26.23 -2.80 -1.96
#